data_AF-A0A183FE62-F1
#
_entry.id   AF-A0A183FE62-F1
#
_cell.length_a   1.000
_cell.length_b   1.000
_cell.length_c   1.000
_cell.angle_alpha   90.00
_cell.angle_beta   90.00
_cell.angle_gamma   90.00
#
_symmetry.space_group_name_H-M   'P 1'
#
loop_
_entity.id
_entity.type
_entity.pdbx_description
1 polymer ?
#
loop_
_entity_poly.entity_id
_entity_poly.type
_entity_poly.pdbx_seq_one_letter_code
_entity_poly.pdbx_strand_id
1 'polypeptide(L)'
;MVRCRTLAPAFDVTEFLEDNALFNCGYGSNPTMSGTVECEAGFMSSEGFRFGAVGAVTRLQNPCQVAKAIAYADDYKGLVRPMALVGVGAEQWAEERGFPLVDPEAMITNKTTEVWKKARAALDVLESLEDFKMDTVGAVSITEDAVEACTSSGGIMLKTPGRLGHCTAFGSGMWAERRGDRSIAVSVSGCGEALSRANFSRSLAVRLLERGGDELPSTVITSFFECDFLGSSFMSTIASNRMYAGGLVMLQEEGSAYELIIFHNTPVFPFAYCRGSAVRKGLSQLPVGHSILVESYTSK
;
A
#
# COMPACT_ATOMS: atom_id res chain seq x y z
N MET A 1 -27.46 -6.51 -23.20
CA MET A 1 -27.63 -5.89 -21.86
C MET A 1 -26.22 -5.72 -21.29
N VAL A 2 -25.62 -4.55 -21.48
CA VAL A 2 -24.21 -4.30 -21.11
C VAL A 2 -24.18 -3.95 -19.63
N ARG A 3 -23.72 -4.87 -18.79
CA ARG A 3 -23.43 -4.60 -17.37
C ARG A 3 -22.15 -3.77 -17.30
N CYS A 4 -22.27 -2.51 -16.91
CA CYS A 4 -21.13 -1.64 -16.63
C CYS A 4 -20.53 -2.10 -15.29
N ARG A 5 -19.44 -2.89 -15.36
CA ARG A 5 -18.62 -3.28 -14.20
C ARG A 5 -17.81 -2.05 -13.74
N THR A 6 -17.69 -1.90 -12.44
CA THR A 6 -16.81 -0.94 -11.75
C THR A 6 -15.40 -0.87 -12.38
N LEU A 7 -14.89 0.35 -12.57
CA LEU A 7 -14.02 0.73 -13.71
C LEU A 7 -12.52 0.41 -13.64
N ALA A 8 -11.98 -0.18 -12.58
CA ALA A 8 -10.68 -0.88 -12.60
C ALA A 8 -10.50 -1.64 -11.26
N PRO A 9 -10.14 -2.92 -11.27
CA PRO A 9 -9.60 -3.63 -10.10
C PRO A 9 -8.45 -2.86 -9.44
N ALA A 10 -8.31 -2.96 -8.12
CA ALA A 10 -7.20 -2.33 -7.37
C ALA A 10 -5.82 -2.76 -7.91
N PHE A 11 -5.74 -3.99 -8.39
CA PHE A 11 -4.56 -4.55 -9.03
C PHE A 11 -4.16 -3.77 -10.30
N ASP A 12 -5.06 -3.57 -11.26
CA ASP A 12 -4.77 -2.87 -12.53
C ASP A 12 -4.25 -1.44 -12.29
N VAL A 13 -4.80 -0.75 -11.28
CA VAL A 13 -4.34 0.59 -10.89
C VAL A 13 -2.92 0.54 -10.33
N THR A 14 -2.60 -0.46 -9.51
CA THR A 14 -1.27 -0.57 -8.90
C THR A 14 -0.21 -0.93 -9.94
N GLU A 15 -0.52 -1.83 -10.87
CA GLU A 15 0.33 -2.18 -12.01
C GLU A 15 0.67 -0.95 -12.85
N PHE A 16 -0.32 -0.13 -13.19
CA PHE A 16 -0.11 1.12 -13.92
C PHE A 16 0.83 2.09 -13.18
N LEU A 17 0.79 2.11 -11.84
CA LEU A 17 1.69 2.95 -11.04
C LEU A 17 3.12 2.36 -10.97
N GLU A 18 3.26 1.03 -10.95
CA GLU A 18 4.55 0.33 -10.99
C GLU A 18 5.31 0.56 -12.30
N ASP A 19 4.62 0.84 -13.41
CA ASP A 19 5.24 1.16 -14.71
C ASP A 19 5.73 2.63 -14.80
N ASN A 20 5.44 3.46 -13.80
CA ASN A 20 5.67 4.90 -13.86
C ASN A 20 6.76 5.36 -12.90
N ALA A 21 7.92 5.74 -13.45
CA ALA A 21 9.10 6.23 -12.74
C ALA A 21 8.91 7.48 -11.85
N LEU A 22 7.72 8.09 -11.86
CA LEU A 22 7.39 9.14 -10.91
C LEU A 22 7.13 8.60 -9.50
N PHE A 23 6.69 7.35 -9.39
CA PHE A 23 6.33 6.69 -8.14
C PHE A 23 7.44 5.79 -7.62
N ASN A 24 7.48 5.61 -6.31
CA ASN A 24 8.44 4.74 -5.63
C ASN A 24 7.85 3.32 -5.48
N CYS A 25 7.68 2.64 -6.60
CA CYS A 25 7.20 1.27 -6.72
C CYS A 25 7.58 0.74 -8.11
N GLY A 26 7.83 -0.57 -8.25
CA GLY A 26 8.23 -1.14 -9.54
C GLY A 26 9.38 -0.35 -10.18
N TYR A 27 9.19 0.08 -11.42
CA TYR A 27 10.10 0.95 -12.15
C TYR A 27 10.12 2.37 -11.55
N GLY A 28 11.29 2.82 -11.08
CA GLY A 28 11.44 4.11 -10.37
C GLY A 28 11.49 4.01 -8.85
N SER A 29 11.56 2.80 -8.31
CA SER A 29 11.76 2.52 -6.90
C SER A 29 13.06 3.13 -6.34
N ASN A 30 13.00 3.49 -5.06
CA ASN A 30 14.12 3.99 -4.28
C ASN A 30 15.23 2.94 -4.17
N PRO A 31 16.50 3.29 -4.40
CA PRO A 31 17.58 2.33 -4.27
C PRO A 31 17.97 2.07 -2.81
N THR A 32 18.44 0.84 -2.56
CA THR A 32 19.03 0.39 -1.30
C THR A 32 20.35 1.12 -1.00
N MET A 33 20.93 0.86 0.18
CA MET A 33 22.28 1.34 0.51
C MET A 33 23.33 0.92 -0.54
N SER A 34 23.14 -0.22 -1.21
CA SER A 34 24.03 -0.74 -2.25
C SER A 34 23.78 -0.16 -3.65
N GLY A 35 22.80 0.72 -3.80
CA GLY A 35 22.43 1.32 -5.09
C GLY A 35 21.60 0.40 -6.00
N THR A 36 21.14 -0.75 -5.49
CA THR A 36 20.22 -1.66 -6.19
C THR A 36 18.77 -1.32 -5.88
N VAL A 37 17.84 -1.72 -6.75
CA VAL A 37 16.39 -1.65 -6.48
C VAL A 37 15.91 -2.97 -5.90
N GLU A 38 15.10 -2.89 -4.85
CA GLU A 38 14.40 -4.03 -4.24
C GLU A 38 12.95 -3.62 -4.00
N CYS A 39 12.01 -4.26 -4.67
CA CYS A 39 10.59 -3.95 -4.55
C CYS A 39 9.87 -4.88 -3.57
N GLU A 40 8.74 -4.41 -3.05
CA GLU A 40 7.77 -5.20 -2.31
C GLU A 40 6.35 -4.85 -2.76
N ALA A 41 5.48 -5.85 -2.80
CA ALA A 41 4.06 -5.65 -3.07
C ALA A 41 3.22 -6.69 -2.34
N GLY A 42 1.99 -6.31 -2.03
CA GLY A 42 0.96 -7.17 -1.49
C GLY A 42 -0.36 -6.99 -2.23
N PHE A 43 -1.15 -8.07 -2.27
CA PHE A 43 -2.50 -8.08 -2.80
C PHE A 43 -3.41 -8.84 -1.83
N MET A 44 -4.61 -8.31 -1.60
CA MET A 44 -5.65 -8.98 -0.82
C MET A 44 -7.00 -8.90 -1.52
N SER A 45 -7.76 -10.00 -1.45
CA SER A 45 -9.15 -10.09 -1.89
C SER A 45 -10.03 -10.64 -0.77
N SER A 46 -11.24 -10.08 -0.64
CA SER A 46 -12.27 -10.62 0.25
C SER A 46 -12.75 -12.00 -0.19
N GLU A 47 -12.55 -12.38 -1.45
CA GLU A 47 -12.85 -13.72 -1.96
C GLU A 47 -11.91 -14.75 -1.31
N GLY A 48 -12.45 -15.52 -0.36
CA GLY A 48 -11.69 -16.57 0.34
C GLY A 48 -10.55 -16.04 1.21
N PHE A 49 -10.58 -14.76 1.60
CA PHE A 49 -9.51 -14.08 2.35
C PHE A 49 -8.12 -14.32 1.74
N ARG A 50 -8.04 -14.24 0.41
CA ARG A 50 -6.81 -14.49 -0.33
C ARG A 50 -5.85 -13.33 -0.13
N PHE A 51 -4.61 -13.69 0.20
CA PHE A 51 -3.50 -12.76 0.32
C PHE A 51 -2.26 -13.38 -0.29
N GLY A 52 -1.49 -12.56 -0.98
CA GLY A 52 -0.20 -12.91 -1.53
C GLY A 52 0.72 -11.70 -1.52
N ALA A 53 2.01 -11.94 -1.31
CA ALA A 53 3.01 -10.90 -1.27
C ALA A 53 4.34 -11.35 -1.87
N VAL A 54 5.06 -10.38 -2.42
CA VAL A 54 6.47 -10.53 -2.81
C VAL A 54 7.31 -9.44 -2.19
N GLY A 55 8.56 -9.74 -1.85
CA GLY A 55 9.45 -8.77 -1.21
C GLY A 55 10.92 -8.97 -1.57
N ALA A 56 11.69 -7.89 -1.47
CA ALA A 56 13.11 -7.87 -1.83
C ALA A 56 13.39 -8.43 -3.25
N VAL A 57 12.46 -8.22 -4.17
CA VAL A 57 12.58 -8.66 -5.57
C VAL A 57 13.23 -7.57 -6.39
N THR A 58 14.19 -7.94 -7.24
CA THR A 58 15.04 -7.02 -8.00
C THR A 58 14.75 -7.05 -9.50
N ARG A 59 14.12 -8.13 -9.97
CA ARG A 59 13.89 -8.41 -11.40
C ARG A 59 12.42 -8.40 -11.82
N LEU A 60 11.51 -8.08 -10.90
CA LEU A 60 10.09 -7.96 -11.20
C LEU A 60 9.74 -6.48 -11.40
N GLN A 61 9.42 -6.11 -12.64
CA GLN A 61 8.95 -4.75 -12.95
C GLN A 61 7.60 -4.47 -12.30
N ASN A 62 6.70 -5.46 -12.32
CA ASN A 62 5.37 -5.37 -11.71
C ASN A 62 5.20 -6.39 -10.56
N PRO A 63 5.82 -6.18 -9.38
CA PRO A 63 5.69 -7.07 -8.23
C PRO A 63 4.24 -7.37 -7.82
N CYS A 64 3.31 -6.43 -8.03
CA CYS A 64 1.91 -6.64 -7.68
C CYS A 64 1.24 -7.79 -8.46
N GLN A 65 1.68 -8.06 -9.70
CA GLN A 65 1.21 -9.19 -10.50
C GLN A 65 1.53 -10.52 -9.83
N VAL A 66 2.78 -10.65 -9.36
CA VAL A 66 3.25 -11.88 -8.70
C VAL A 66 2.61 -12.02 -7.33
N ALA A 67 2.41 -10.93 -6.58
CA ALA A 67 1.67 -10.93 -5.33
C ALA A 67 0.23 -11.46 -5.51
N LYS A 68 -0.49 -10.98 -6.53
CA LYS A 68 -1.84 -11.48 -6.87
C LYS A 68 -1.79 -12.96 -7.30
N ALA A 69 -0.81 -13.36 -8.10
CA ALA A 69 -0.65 -14.75 -8.51
C ALA A 69 -0.44 -15.69 -7.30
N ILE A 70 0.40 -15.31 -6.34
CA ILE A 70 0.59 -16.06 -5.09
C ILE A 70 -0.73 -16.18 -4.32
N ALA A 71 -1.53 -15.11 -4.24
CA ALA A 71 -2.81 -15.12 -3.54
C ALA A 71 -3.82 -16.13 -4.12
N TYR A 72 -3.74 -16.39 -5.42
CA TYR A 72 -4.64 -17.26 -6.19
C TYR A 72 -4.05 -18.62 -6.53
N ALA A 73 -2.79 -18.88 -6.20
CA ALA A 73 -2.12 -20.13 -6.55
C ALA A 73 -2.68 -21.33 -5.75
N ASP A 74 -3.06 -22.37 -6.48
CA ASP A 74 -3.68 -23.59 -5.97
C ASP A 74 -2.92 -24.88 -6.37
N ASP A 75 -1.81 -24.75 -7.08
CA ASP A 75 -1.04 -25.82 -7.71
C ASP A 75 0.00 -26.49 -6.77
N TYR A 76 -0.30 -26.58 -5.48
CA TYR A 76 0.64 -27.04 -4.44
C TYR A 76 0.53 -28.53 -4.06
N LYS A 77 -0.24 -29.34 -4.82
CA LYS A 77 -0.34 -30.81 -4.64
C LYS A 77 -0.58 -31.27 -3.19
N GLY A 78 -1.39 -30.52 -2.44
CA GLY A 78 -1.72 -30.80 -1.04
C GLY A 78 -0.77 -30.19 0.00
N LEU A 79 0.27 -29.46 -0.41
CA LEU A 79 1.10 -28.65 0.49
C LEU A 79 0.39 -27.34 0.88
N VAL A 80 0.81 -26.78 2.02
CA VAL A 80 0.36 -25.45 2.45
C VAL A 80 0.90 -24.40 1.48
N ARG A 81 0.01 -23.60 0.89
CA ARG A 81 0.36 -22.52 -0.03
C ARG A 81 1.12 -21.39 0.70
N PRO A 82 2.16 -20.79 0.09
CA PRO A 82 2.80 -19.62 0.66
C PRO A 82 1.87 -18.40 0.60
N MET A 83 1.97 -17.53 1.58
CA MET A 83 1.34 -16.21 1.57
C MET A 83 2.31 -15.10 1.15
N ALA A 84 3.62 -15.35 1.26
CA ALA A 84 4.66 -14.43 0.85
C ALA A 84 5.88 -15.20 0.34
N LEU A 85 6.51 -14.69 -0.71
CA LEU A 85 7.79 -15.16 -1.23
C LEU A 85 8.76 -13.98 -1.34
N VAL A 86 10.07 -14.22 -1.23
CA VAL A 86 11.05 -13.12 -1.24
C VAL A 86 12.29 -13.44 -2.07
N GLY A 87 12.96 -12.38 -2.54
CA GLY A 87 14.24 -12.45 -3.23
C GLY A 87 14.25 -13.41 -4.42
N VAL A 88 15.38 -14.09 -4.61
CA VAL A 88 15.59 -15.02 -5.74
C VAL A 88 14.53 -16.14 -5.78
N GLY A 89 14.03 -16.58 -4.62
CA GLY A 89 12.99 -17.63 -4.58
C GLY A 89 11.65 -17.14 -5.14
N ALA A 90 11.29 -15.87 -4.89
CA ALA A 90 10.10 -15.28 -5.50
C ALA A 90 10.28 -15.08 -7.01
N GLU A 91 11.46 -14.66 -7.45
CA GLU A 91 11.77 -14.44 -8.88
C GLU A 91 11.74 -15.77 -9.66
N GLN A 92 12.32 -16.83 -9.12
CA GLN A 92 12.26 -18.18 -9.71
C GLN A 92 10.82 -18.69 -9.78
N TRP A 93 10.06 -18.54 -8.69
CA TRP A 93 8.65 -18.94 -8.66
C TRP A 93 7.82 -18.21 -9.73
N ALA A 94 8.13 -16.93 -9.95
CA ALA A 94 7.48 -16.09 -10.96
C ALA A 94 7.88 -16.51 -12.38
N GLU A 95 9.17 -16.71 -12.64
CA GLU A 95 9.69 -17.15 -13.94
C GLU A 95 9.10 -18.51 -14.37
N GLU A 96 9.02 -19.48 -13.44
CA GLU A 96 8.39 -20.79 -13.67
C GLU A 96 6.90 -20.68 -14.07
N ARG A 97 6.25 -19.58 -13.71
CA ARG A 97 4.83 -19.29 -14.00
C ARG A 97 4.66 -18.30 -15.14
N GLY A 98 5.74 -18.00 -15.88
CA GLY A 98 5.70 -17.18 -17.08
C GLY A 98 5.67 -15.67 -16.83
N PHE A 99 5.94 -15.21 -15.60
CA PHE A 99 6.15 -13.78 -15.35
C PHE A 99 7.51 -13.36 -15.88
N PRO A 100 7.60 -12.26 -16.65
CA PRO A 100 8.87 -11.80 -17.20
C PRO A 100 9.78 -11.28 -16.09
N LEU A 101 11.06 -11.65 -16.16
CA LEU A 101 12.11 -11.07 -15.35
C LEU A 101 12.90 -10.07 -16.18
N VAL A 102 13.17 -8.89 -15.61
CA VAL A 102 14.02 -7.88 -16.24
C VAL A 102 15.45 -7.95 -15.68
N ASP A 103 16.36 -7.25 -16.35
CA ASP A 103 17.67 -6.95 -15.78
C ASP A 103 17.48 -6.00 -14.57
N PRO A 104 18.09 -6.28 -13.40
CA PRO A 104 18.03 -5.35 -12.26
C PRO A 104 18.43 -3.90 -12.61
N GLU A 105 19.35 -3.69 -13.55
CA GLU A 105 19.75 -2.35 -13.98
C GLU A 105 18.62 -1.60 -14.71
N ALA A 106 17.70 -2.32 -15.37
CA ALA A 106 16.56 -1.73 -16.05
C ALA A 106 15.52 -1.13 -15.07
N MET A 107 15.54 -1.56 -13.81
CA MET A 107 14.66 -1.02 -12.76
C MET A 107 15.14 0.35 -12.24
N ILE A 108 16.39 0.72 -12.54
CA ILE A 108 17.02 1.95 -12.06
C ILE A 108 16.86 3.04 -13.12
N THR A 109 16.43 4.22 -12.67
CA THR A 109 16.31 5.41 -13.53
C THR A 109 17.40 6.42 -13.24
N ASN A 110 17.73 7.27 -14.21
CA ASN A 110 18.65 8.39 -14.00
C ASN A 110 18.20 9.26 -12.81
N LYS A 111 16.89 9.50 -12.66
CA LYS A 111 16.32 10.26 -11.55
C LYS A 111 16.63 9.59 -10.20
N THR A 112 16.36 8.29 -10.07
CA THR A 112 16.60 7.55 -8.82
C THR A 112 18.08 7.47 -8.48
N THR A 113 18.96 7.33 -9.48
CA THR A 113 20.42 7.37 -9.29
C THR A 113 20.90 8.72 -8.75
N GLU A 114 20.43 9.83 -9.31
CA GLU A 114 20.83 11.17 -8.86
C GLU A 114 20.30 11.47 -7.45
N VAL A 115 19.07 11.07 -7.13
CA VAL A 115 18.52 11.18 -5.78
C VAL A 115 19.32 10.32 -4.78
N TRP A 116 19.68 9.10 -5.17
CA TRP A 116 20.49 8.21 -4.34
C TRP A 116 21.88 8.77 -4.04
N LYS A 117 22.58 9.32 -5.04
CA LYS A 117 23.90 9.96 -4.84
C LYS A 117 23.81 11.11 -3.83
N LYS A 118 22.76 11.94 -3.92
CA LYS A 118 22.51 13.02 -2.96
C LYS A 118 22.25 12.48 -1.56
N ALA A 119 21.42 11.43 -1.42
CA ALA A 119 21.14 10.80 -0.14
C ALA A 119 22.42 10.21 0.50
N ARG A 120 23.27 9.56 -0.31
CA ARG A 120 24.56 9.03 0.14
C ARG A 120 25.47 10.14 0.65
N ALA A 121 25.61 11.23 -0.09
CA ALA A 121 26.42 12.37 0.31
C ALA A 121 25.92 12.99 1.62
N ALA A 122 24.59 13.19 1.77
CA ALA A 122 23.99 13.70 2.99
C ALA A 122 24.24 12.79 4.20
N LEU A 123 24.17 11.47 4.01
CA LEU A 123 24.47 10.49 5.07
C LEU A 123 25.93 10.59 5.54
N ASP A 124 26.88 10.78 4.62
CA ASP A 124 28.31 10.88 4.93
C ASP A 124 28.65 12.13 5.76
N VAL A 125 27.85 13.21 5.62
CA VAL A 125 28.00 14.46 6.40
C VAL A 125 27.02 14.58 7.57
N LEU A 126 26.28 13.52 7.90
CA LEU A 126 25.26 13.46 8.97
C LEU A 126 24.14 14.50 8.81
N GLU A 127 23.80 14.88 7.58
CA GLU A 127 22.64 15.74 7.29
C GLU A 127 21.32 14.95 7.33
N SER A 128 20.21 15.67 7.49
CA SER A 128 18.87 15.07 7.52
C SER A 128 18.50 14.44 6.17
N LEU A 129 17.90 13.26 6.23
CA LEU A 129 17.34 12.58 5.05
C LEU A 129 15.82 12.82 4.90
N GLU A 130 15.24 13.75 5.65
CA GLU A 130 13.80 14.03 5.65
C GLU A 130 13.27 14.51 4.29
N ASP A 131 14.13 15.10 3.45
CA ASP A 131 13.76 15.57 2.11
C ASP A 131 13.60 14.44 1.07
N PHE A 132 14.02 13.22 1.40
CA PHE A 132 13.93 12.08 0.48
C PHE A 132 12.58 11.38 0.62
N LYS A 133 11.76 11.46 -0.44
CA LYS A 133 10.43 10.86 -0.49
C LYS A 133 10.45 9.35 -0.22
N MET A 134 9.57 8.91 0.68
CA MET A 134 9.40 7.51 1.10
C MET A 134 8.04 6.96 0.65
N ASP A 135 7.55 7.43 -0.48
CA ASP A 135 6.17 7.22 -0.91
C ASP A 135 5.93 5.75 -1.25
N THR A 136 4.81 5.20 -0.80
CA THR A 136 4.27 3.90 -1.21
C THR A 136 2.99 4.16 -1.99
N VAL A 137 2.71 3.36 -3.03
CA VAL A 137 1.46 3.45 -3.77
C VAL A 137 0.49 2.37 -3.30
N GLY A 138 -0.80 2.64 -3.46
CA GLY A 138 -1.83 1.66 -3.16
C GLY A 138 -3.17 2.02 -3.77
N ALA A 139 -3.98 0.99 -3.98
CA ALA A 139 -5.30 1.10 -4.56
C ALA A 139 -6.29 0.18 -3.82
N VAL A 140 -7.55 0.59 -3.84
CA VAL A 140 -8.66 -0.12 -3.22
C VAL A 140 -9.84 -0.14 -4.19
N SER A 141 -10.59 -1.23 -4.23
CA SER A 141 -11.79 -1.34 -5.06
C SER A 141 -12.83 -2.23 -4.40
N ILE A 142 -14.09 -1.80 -4.46
CA ILE A 142 -15.25 -2.62 -4.13
C ILE A 142 -16.05 -2.84 -5.41
N THR A 143 -16.25 -4.11 -5.76
CA THR A 143 -17.08 -4.54 -6.89
C THR A 143 -18.20 -5.46 -6.36
N GLU A 144 -19.11 -5.91 -7.23
CA GLU A 144 -20.07 -6.96 -6.87
C GLU A 144 -19.36 -8.28 -6.56
N ASP A 145 -18.31 -8.61 -7.32
CA ASP A 145 -17.63 -9.90 -7.27
C ASP A 145 -16.66 -9.98 -6.08
N ALA A 146 -15.81 -8.96 -5.92
CA ALA A 146 -14.79 -8.91 -4.87
C ALA A 146 -14.58 -7.51 -4.28
N VAL A 147 -14.03 -7.49 -3.06
CA VAL A 147 -13.37 -6.33 -2.45
C VAL A 147 -11.89 -6.59 -2.52
N GLU A 148 -11.12 -5.64 -3.02
CA GLU A 148 -9.69 -5.81 -3.27
C GLU A 148 -8.90 -4.62 -2.75
N ALA A 149 -7.70 -4.90 -2.26
CA ALA A 149 -6.71 -3.89 -1.90
C ALA A 149 -5.33 -4.36 -2.34
N CYS A 150 -4.52 -3.44 -2.85
CA CYS A 150 -3.20 -3.72 -3.39
C CYS A 150 -2.25 -2.57 -3.03
N THR A 151 -1.03 -2.90 -2.61
CA THR A 151 -0.02 -1.91 -2.18
C THR A 151 1.34 -2.32 -2.71
N SER A 152 2.11 -1.37 -3.24
CA SER A 152 3.44 -1.61 -3.80
C SER A 152 4.41 -0.50 -3.42
N SER A 153 5.67 -0.87 -3.16
CA SER A 153 6.71 0.05 -2.70
C SER A 153 8.11 -0.38 -3.13
N GLY A 154 8.96 0.59 -3.45
CA GLY A 154 10.42 0.43 -3.46
C GLY A 154 11.03 0.48 -2.05
N GLY A 155 10.24 0.85 -1.04
CA GLY A 155 10.68 1.06 0.33
C GLY A 155 11.38 2.42 0.53
N ILE A 156 12.04 2.56 1.67
CA ILE A 156 12.71 3.80 2.05
C ILE A 156 14.07 3.94 1.35
N MET A 157 14.44 5.18 1.04
CA MET A 157 15.75 5.52 0.47
C MET A 157 16.89 5.02 1.37
N LEU A 158 17.94 4.44 0.77
CA LEU A 158 19.09 3.87 1.49
C LEU A 158 18.74 2.77 2.49
N LYS A 159 17.61 2.07 2.31
CA LYS A 159 17.31 0.89 3.12
C LYS A 159 18.45 -0.14 3.06
N THR A 160 18.67 -0.85 4.16
CA THR A 160 19.50 -2.05 4.15
C THR A 160 18.92 -3.05 3.13
N PRO A 161 19.72 -3.63 2.22
CA PRO A 161 19.26 -4.70 1.33
C PRO A 161 18.56 -5.82 2.09
N GLY A 162 17.46 -6.33 1.54
CA GLY A 162 16.59 -7.31 2.18
C GLY A 162 15.58 -6.73 3.18
N ARG A 163 15.57 -5.41 3.42
CA ARG A 163 14.54 -4.79 4.29
C ARG A 163 13.17 -4.88 3.63
N LEU A 164 12.23 -5.46 4.36
CA LEU A 164 10.80 -5.48 4.04
C LEU A 164 10.04 -4.49 4.92
N GLY A 165 9.06 -3.83 4.32
CA GLY A 165 8.12 -2.93 4.95
C GLY A 165 6.74 -3.56 5.17
N HIS A 166 5.73 -2.71 5.21
CA HIS A 166 4.35 -3.07 5.54
C HIS A 166 3.60 -3.73 4.38
N CYS A 167 4.07 -3.61 3.14
CA CYS A 167 3.40 -4.16 1.95
C CYS A 167 3.33 -5.69 1.99
N THR A 168 4.35 -6.36 2.53
CA THR A 168 4.39 -7.83 2.62
C THR A 168 3.73 -8.40 3.87
N ALA A 169 3.37 -7.54 4.83
CA ALA A 169 2.83 -7.97 6.11
C ALA A 169 1.30 -8.06 6.07
N PHE A 170 0.77 -9.27 6.28
CA PHE A 170 -0.67 -9.53 6.29
C PHE A 170 -1.38 -8.67 7.35
N GLY A 171 -2.29 -7.81 6.90
CA GLY A 171 -3.03 -6.88 7.76
C GLY A 171 -2.36 -5.54 8.03
N SER A 172 -1.11 -5.34 7.61
CA SER A 172 -0.42 -4.06 7.81
C SER A 172 -0.67 -3.10 6.66
N GLY A 173 -0.18 -3.39 5.46
CA GLY A 173 -0.24 -2.45 4.33
C GLY A 173 -1.58 -2.37 3.61
N MET A 174 -2.36 -3.43 3.69
CA MET A 174 -3.69 -3.48 3.09
C MET A 174 -4.63 -4.41 3.84
N TRP A 175 -5.92 -4.22 3.61
CA TRP A 175 -6.97 -5.12 4.06
C TRP A 175 -8.15 -5.09 3.09
N ALA A 176 -8.76 -6.24 2.83
CA ALA A 176 -9.96 -6.33 2.02
C ALA A 176 -10.92 -7.37 2.62
N GLU A 177 -12.13 -6.96 2.97
CA GLU A 177 -13.07 -7.80 3.71
C GLU A 177 -14.53 -7.47 3.34
N ARG A 178 -15.37 -8.51 3.30
CA ARG A 178 -16.83 -8.39 3.43
C ARG A 178 -17.24 -9.05 4.74
N ARG A 179 -18.00 -8.32 5.57
CA ARG A 179 -18.51 -8.80 6.85
C ARG A 179 -19.97 -8.37 7.00
N GLY A 180 -20.88 -9.33 6.93
CA GLY A 180 -22.31 -9.03 6.93
C GLY A 180 -22.69 -8.14 5.74
N ASP A 181 -23.35 -7.03 6.03
CA ASP A 181 -23.77 -5.99 5.09
C ASP A 181 -22.68 -4.94 4.79
N ARG A 182 -21.49 -5.08 5.38
CA ARG A 182 -20.39 -4.11 5.21
C ARG A 182 -19.26 -4.68 4.36
N SER A 183 -18.79 -3.88 3.41
CA SER A 183 -17.59 -4.13 2.61
C SER A 183 -16.56 -3.04 2.89
N ILE A 184 -15.29 -3.44 3.06
CA ILE A 184 -14.19 -2.52 3.30
C ILE A 184 -12.92 -2.93 2.55
N ALA A 185 -12.28 -1.96 1.90
CA ALA A 185 -10.92 -2.07 1.41
C ALA A 185 -10.07 -0.94 1.99
N VAL A 186 -8.86 -1.27 2.43
CA VAL A 186 -7.90 -0.34 3.03
C VAL A 186 -6.55 -0.54 2.37
N SER A 187 -5.86 0.55 2.03
CA SER A 187 -4.47 0.54 1.60
C SER A 187 -3.75 1.74 2.20
N VAL A 188 -2.54 1.53 2.72
CA VAL A 188 -1.81 2.56 3.47
C VAL A 188 -0.36 2.72 3.02
N SER A 189 0.17 3.91 3.27
CA SER A 189 1.51 4.38 2.96
C SER A 189 2.07 5.10 4.19
N GLY A 190 3.40 5.11 4.34
CA GLY A 190 4.06 5.79 5.46
C GLY A 190 5.24 5.01 6.02
N CYS A 191 5.50 5.16 7.31
CA CYS A 191 6.58 4.46 7.99
C CYS A 191 6.23 2.97 8.13
N GLY A 192 6.83 2.13 7.28
CA GLY A 192 6.54 0.70 7.23
C GLY A 192 6.68 0.00 8.58
N GLU A 193 7.69 0.32 9.37
CA GLU A 193 7.90 -0.25 10.71
C GLU A 193 6.76 0.10 11.68
N ALA A 194 6.28 1.34 11.65
CA ALA A 194 5.15 1.77 12.48
C ALA A 194 3.85 1.09 12.02
N LEU A 195 3.60 1.08 10.71
CA LEU A 195 2.40 0.47 10.12
C LEU A 195 2.33 -1.04 10.40
N SER A 196 3.47 -1.73 10.31
CA SER A 196 3.58 -3.16 10.65
C SER A 196 3.32 -3.43 12.12
N ARG A 197 3.92 -2.65 13.03
CA ARG A 197 3.69 -2.78 14.48
C ARG A 197 2.23 -2.57 14.88
N ALA A 198 1.51 -1.70 14.17
CA ALA A 198 0.10 -1.41 14.45
C ALA A 198 -0.87 -2.45 13.85
N ASN A 199 -0.39 -3.36 13.00
CA ASN A 199 -1.27 -4.16 12.14
C ASN A 199 -2.30 -3.26 11.42
N PHE A 200 -1.81 -2.14 10.89
CA PHE A 200 -2.59 -0.91 10.73
C PHE A 200 -3.90 -1.11 9.95
N SER A 201 -3.81 -1.65 8.74
CA SER A 201 -4.98 -1.77 7.85
C SER A 201 -6.06 -2.68 8.42
N ARG A 202 -5.68 -3.82 8.99
CA ARG A 202 -6.63 -4.76 9.63
C ARG A 202 -7.23 -4.15 10.89
N SER A 203 -6.41 -3.54 11.75
CA SER A 203 -6.90 -2.94 13.00
C SER A 203 -7.89 -1.81 12.71
N LEU A 204 -7.59 -0.93 11.76
CA LEU A 204 -8.51 0.12 11.32
C LEU A 204 -9.78 -0.48 10.69
N ALA A 205 -9.63 -1.49 9.84
CA ALA A 205 -10.77 -2.13 9.20
C ALA A 205 -11.73 -2.78 10.20
N VAL A 206 -11.19 -3.47 11.21
CA VAL A 206 -11.99 -4.06 12.28
C VAL A 206 -12.79 -2.99 13.03
N ARG A 207 -12.15 -1.88 13.42
CA ARG A 207 -12.84 -0.75 14.07
C ARG A 207 -13.98 -0.20 13.22
N LEU A 208 -13.74 -0.01 11.93
CA LEU A 208 -14.75 0.51 11.01
C LEU A 208 -15.88 -0.49 10.76
N LEU A 209 -15.58 -1.80 10.67
CA LEU A 209 -16.60 -2.83 10.49
C LEU A 209 -17.46 -3.02 11.74
N GLU A 210 -16.91 -2.78 12.93
CA GLU A 210 -17.60 -2.97 14.22
C GLU A 210 -18.26 -1.70 14.76
N ARG A 211 -18.10 -0.56 14.08
CA ARG A 211 -18.66 0.74 14.49
C ARG A 211 -20.19 0.70 14.62
N GLY A 212 -20.71 1.50 15.55
CA GLY A 212 -22.16 1.73 15.67
C GLY A 212 -22.73 2.43 14.44
N GLY A 213 -24.02 2.25 14.14
CA GLY A 213 -24.67 2.88 12.96
C GLY A 213 -24.61 4.42 12.98
N ASP A 214 -24.60 5.03 14.16
CA ASP A 214 -24.53 6.48 14.34
C ASP A 214 -23.08 7.01 14.37
N GLU A 215 -22.08 6.13 14.37
CA GLU A 215 -20.67 6.52 14.40
C GLU A 215 -20.17 6.86 13.00
N LEU A 216 -19.73 8.10 12.82
CA LEU A 216 -19.12 8.55 11.58
C LEU A 216 -17.77 7.84 11.35
N PRO A 217 -17.53 7.26 10.17
CA PRO A 217 -16.24 6.66 9.83
C PRO A 217 -15.04 7.59 10.07
N SER A 218 -15.20 8.89 9.81
CA SER A 218 -14.16 9.90 10.06
C SER A 218 -13.76 9.97 11.53
N THR A 219 -14.73 9.90 12.45
CA THR A 219 -14.47 9.93 13.91
C THR A 219 -13.74 8.66 14.35
N VAL A 220 -14.13 7.50 13.80
CA VAL A 220 -13.46 6.22 14.07
C VAL A 220 -12.01 6.25 13.59
N ILE A 221 -11.77 6.75 12.37
CA ILE A 221 -10.41 6.88 11.81
C ILE A 221 -9.55 7.82 12.65
N THR A 222 -10.07 9.01 13.00
CA THR A 222 -9.33 9.97 13.84
C THR A 222 -8.97 9.35 15.20
N SER A 223 -9.93 8.72 15.88
CA SER A 223 -9.69 8.09 17.18
C SER A 223 -8.69 6.94 17.08
N PHE A 224 -8.81 6.07 16.08
CA PHE A 224 -7.84 5.00 15.85
C PHE A 224 -6.44 5.56 15.62
N PHE A 225 -6.32 6.59 14.78
CA PHE A 225 -5.02 7.16 14.44
C PHE A 225 -4.36 7.82 15.66
N GLU A 226 -5.11 8.57 16.47
CA GLU A 226 -4.57 9.26 17.63
C GLU A 226 -4.27 8.30 18.79
N CYS A 227 -5.18 7.38 19.09
CA CYS A 227 -5.08 6.51 20.26
C CYS A 227 -4.31 5.22 19.96
N ASP A 228 -4.67 4.52 18.89
CA ASP A 228 -4.17 3.16 18.59
C ASP A 228 -2.90 3.17 17.71
N PHE A 229 -2.62 4.29 17.02
CA PHE A 229 -1.39 4.48 16.25
C PHE A 229 -0.40 5.45 16.92
N LEU A 230 -0.67 6.75 16.93
CA LEU A 230 0.26 7.76 17.46
C LEU A 230 0.51 7.61 18.97
N GLY A 231 -0.56 7.38 19.75
CA GLY A 231 -0.52 7.21 21.20
C GLY A 231 -0.11 5.82 21.67
N SER A 232 0.15 4.88 20.76
CA SER A 232 0.41 3.49 21.10
C SER A 232 1.80 3.29 21.70
N SER A 233 1.89 2.49 22.77
CA SER A 233 3.16 2.12 23.40
C SER A 233 4.07 1.32 22.45
N PHE A 234 3.52 0.66 21.43
CA PHE A 234 4.28 -0.03 20.38
C PHE A 234 5.14 0.93 19.53
N MET A 235 4.80 2.22 19.52
CA MET A 235 5.52 3.25 18.74
C MET A 235 6.58 3.99 19.54
N SER A 236 6.72 3.70 20.84
CA SER A 236 7.62 4.40 21.76
C SER A 236 9.10 4.45 21.33
N THR A 237 9.56 3.51 20.50
CA THR A 237 10.95 3.46 19.99
C THR A 237 11.11 4.08 18.60
N ILE A 238 10.04 4.59 17.99
CA ILE A 238 10.08 5.23 16.68
C ILE A 238 10.09 6.74 16.92
N ALA A 239 11.03 7.44 16.31
CA ALA A 239 11.11 8.89 16.42
C ALA A 239 9.83 9.55 15.90
N SER A 240 9.30 10.54 16.62
CA SER A 240 8.02 11.17 16.30
C SER A 240 7.99 11.83 14.92
N ASN A 241 9.11 12.39 14.47
CA ASN A 241 9.27 12.93 13.10
C ASN A 241 9.23 11.84 12.00
N ARG A 242 9.26 10.56 12.37
CA ARG A 242 9.11 9.42 11.45
C ARG A 242 7.76 8.71 11.58
N MET A 243 6.90 9.16 12.49
CA MET A 243 5.58 8.57 12.73
C MET A 243 4.55 9.14 11.76
N TYR A 244 4.73 8.86 10.47
CA TYR A 244 3.79 9.27 9.43
C TYR A 244 3.06 8.07 8.81
N ALA A 245 1.76 8.27 8.55
CA ALA A 245 0.88 7.34 7.88
C ALA A 245 -0.17 8.12 7.08
N GLY A 246 -0.58 7.55 5.95
CA GLY A 246 -1.72 8.01 5.18
C GLY A 246 -2.27 6.88 4.32
N GLY A 247 -3.53 6.96 3.94
CA GLY A 247 -4.15 5.87 3.21
C GLY A 247 -5.53 6.17 2.67
N LEU A 248 -6.05 5.16 1.98
CA LEU A 248 -7.37 5.13 1.41
C LEU A 248 -8.18 4.06 2.14
N VAL A 249 -9.42 4.40 2.46
CA VAL A 249 -10.46 3.48 2.92
C VAL A 249 -11.62 3.60 1.95
N MET A 250 -12.04 2.48 1.36
CA MET A 250 -13.30 2.40 0.64
C MET A 250 -14.27 1.60 1.49
N LEU A 251 -15.41 2.20 1.81
CA LEU A 251 -16.49 1.59 2.60
C LEU A 251 -17.76 1.52 1.77
N GLN A 252 -18.50 0.45 1.97
CA GLN A 252 -19.85 0.29 1.45
C GLN A 252 -20.68 -0.47 2.48
N GLU A 253 -21.85 0.05 2.82
CA GLU A 253 -22.90 -0.72 3.48
C GLU A 253 -23.94 -1.13 2.44
N GLU A 254 -24.57 -2.29 2.61
CA GLU A 254 -25.55 -2.81 1.65
C GLU A 254 -26.71 -1.80 1.47
N GLY A 255 -27.02 -1.46 0.22
CA GLY A 255 -28.03 -0.44 -0.10
C GLY A 255 -27.55 1.02 0.06
N SER A 256 -26.32 1.23 0.52
CA SER A 256 -25.70 2.56 0.67
C SER A 256 -24.83 2.94 -0.52
N ALA A 257 -24.55 4.24 -0.63
CA ALA A 257 -23.54 4.74 -1.56
C ALA A 257 -22.14 4.32 -1.10
N TYR A 258 -21.20 4.22 -2.03
CA TYR A 258 -19.80 4.03 -1.70
C TYR A 258 -19.25 5.31 -1.06
N GLU A 259 -18.44 5.12 -0.02
CA GLU A 259 -17.71 6.18 0.65
C GLU A 259 -16.22 5.92 0.50
N LEU A 260 -15.52 6.82 -0.17
CA LEU A 260 -14.07 6.86 -0.19
C LEU A 260 -13.62 7.83 0.90
N ILE A 261 -12.79 7.36 1.81
CA ILE A 261 -12.21 8.16 2.88
C ILE A 261 -10.70 8.16 2.72
N ILE A 262 -10.12 9.34 2.91
CA ILE A 262 -8.69 9.59 2.81
C ILE A 262 -8.25 10.13 4.15
N PHE A 263 -7.14 9.63 4.64
CA PHE A 263 -6.58 10.09 5.91
C PHE A 263 -5.07 10.19 5.81
N HIS A 264 -4.46 11.16 6.48
CA HIS A 264 -3.01 11.24 6.61
C HIS A 264 -2.57 12.24 7.68
N ASN A 265 -1.34 12.07 8.16
CA ASN A 265 -0.60 13.09 8.93
C ASN A 265 0.67 13.60 8.21
N THR A 266 0.78 13.33 6.91
CA THR A 266 1.84 13.90 6.06
C THR A 266 1.46 15.31 5.61
N PRO A 267 2.42 16.18 5.23
CA PRO A 267 2.12 17.52 4.73
C PRO A 267 1.14 17.50 3.53
N VAL A 268 1.33 16.53 2.63
CA VAL A 268 0.46 16.31 1.47
C VAL A 268 0.18 14.82 1.26
N PHE A 269 -0.99 14.52 0.70
CA PHE A 269 -1.36 13.17 0.27
C PHE A 269 -2.05 13.23 -1.11
N PRO A 270 -1.34 12.89 -2.20
CA PRO A 270 -1.92 12.80 -3.53
C PRO A 270 -2.83 11.58 -3.65
N PHE A 271 -3.99 11.73 -4.30
CA PHE A 271 -4.91 10.62 -4.54
C PHE A 271 -5.73 10.83 -5.82
N ALA A 272 -6.34 9.75 -6.29
CA ALA A 272 -7.31 9.79 -7.38
C ALA A 272 -8.38 8.71 -7.16
N TYR A 273 -9.55 8.92 -7.74
CA TYR A 273 -10.66 7.97 -7.68
C TYR A 273 -11.58 8.10 -8.89
N CYS A 274 -12.27 7.02 -9.22
CA CYS A 274 -13.29 7.02 -10.26
C CYS A 274 -14.67 7.26 -9.63
N ARG A 275 -15.44 8.17 -10.24
CA ARG A 275 -16.87 8.35 -9.93
C ARG A 275 -17.66 8.21 -11.23
N GLY A 276 -18.25 7.03 -11.43
CA GLY A 276 -18.70 6.62 -12.76
C GLY A 276 -17.50 6.59 -13.71
N SER A 277 -17.66 7.08 -14.96
CA SER A 277 -16.59 7.15 -15.95
C SER A 277 -15.59 8.30 -15.75
N ALA A 278 -15.82 9.19 -14.79
CA ALA A 278 -14.95 10.33 -14.56
C ALA A 278 -13.86 10.01 -13.53
N VAL A 279 -12.61 10.24 -13.91
CA VAL A 279 -11.46 10.21 -12.98
C VAL A 279 -11.35 11.57 -12.31
N ARG A 280 -11.36 11.57 -10.97
CA ARG A 280 -11.09 12.73 -10.12
C ARG A 280 -9.75 12.54 -9.45
N LYS A 281 -9.03 13.65 -9.26
CA LYS A 281 -7.74 13.68 -8.57
C LYS A 281 -7.74 14.79 -7.53
N GLY A 282 -7.02 14.57 -6.44
CA GLY A 282 -6.89 15.52 -5.35
C GLY A 282 -5.47 15.51 -4.79
N LEU A 283 -5.14 16.60 -4.11
CA LEU A 283 -3.94 16.72 -3.30
C LEU A 283 -4.40 17.21 -1.94
N SER A 284 -4.59 16.29 -1.01
CA SER A 284 -4.98 16.61 0.36
C SER A 284 -3.81 17.27 1.08
N GLN A 285 -4.06 18.33 1.84
CA GLN A 285 -3.05 19.11 2.55
C GLN A 285 -3.39 19.19 4.03
N LEU A 286 -2.47 18.76 4.89
CA LEU A 286 -2.69 18.76 6.34
C LEU A 286 -2.70 20.21 6.85
N PRO A 287 -3.78 20.69 7.49
CA PRO A 287 -3.81 22.03 8.05
C PRO A 287 -2.80 22.17 9.21
N VAL A 288 -2.21 23.35 9.34
CA VAL A 288 -1.24 23.62 10.42
C VAL A 288 -1.86 23.32 11.79
N GLY A 289 -1.10 22.65 12.65
CA GLY A 289 -1.51 22.31 14.03
C GLY A 289 -2.41 21.09 14.17
N HIS A 290 -2.74 20.38 13.07
CA HIS A 290 -3.54 19.16 13.12
C HIS A 290 -2.64 17.92 13.18
N SER A 291 -3.04 16.92 13.97
CA SER A 291 -2.41 15.60 14.10
C SER A 291 -2.69 14.69 12.90
N ILE A 292 -3.86 14.87 12.27
CA ILE A 292 -4.38 14.10 11.14
C ILE A 292 -5.41 14.95 10.38
N LEU A 293 -5.52 14.73 9.07
CA LEU A 293 -6.66 15.14 8.27
C LEU A 293 -7.42 13.90 7.79
N VAL A 294 -8.75 13.93 7.86
CA VAL A 294 -9.64 12.90 7.32
C VAL A 294 -10.68 13.56 6.40
N GLU A 295 -10.73 13.12 5.15
CA GLU A 295 -11.64 13.63 4.13
C GLU A 295 -12.52 12.51 3.59
N SER A 296 -13.82 12.76 3.41
CA SER A 296 -14.78 11.78 2.88
C SER A 296 -15.38 12.24 1.55
N TYR A 297 -15.49 11.30 0.61
CA TYR A 297 -15.99 11.48 -0.74
C TYR A 297 -17.04 10.40 -1.02
N THR A 298 -18.32 10.79 -1.07
CA THR A 298 -19.42 9.87 -1.34
C THR A 298 -19.76 9.80 -2.82
N SER A 299 -20.26 8.63 -3.26
CA SER A 299 -20.63 8.41 -4.66
C SER A 299 -21.98 9.03 -5.07
N LYS A 300 -22.72 9.66 -4.14
CA LYS A 300 -24.00 10.35 -4.42
C LYS A 300 -23.81 11.63 -5.20
#